data_AF-A0A5P6P8W7-F1
#
_entry.id   AF-A0A5P6P8W7-F1
#
_cell.length_a   1.000
_cell.length_b   1.000
_cell.length_c   1.000
_cell.angle_alpha   90.00
_cell.angle_beta   90.00
_cell.angle_gamma   90.00
#
_symmetry.space_group_name_H-M   'P 1'
#
loop_
_entity.id
_entity.type
_entity.pdbx_description
1 polymer ?
#
loop_
_entity_poly.entity_id
_entity_poly.type
_entity_poly.pdbx_seq_one_letter_code
_entity_poly.pdbx_strand_id
1 'polypeptide(L)' 'MEEFYKGFAQRARDLAQNADPFTRRRLLDLAQRYDLKSRPGSGSARPNPPPRATPPNVLFSGSGET' A
#
# COMPACT_ATOMS: atom_id res chain seq x y z
N MET A 1 0.16 16.04 4.85
CA MET A 1 0.55 14.78 4.16
C MET A 1 0.15 14.80 2.69
N GLU A 2 -1.00 15.38 2.36
CA GLU A 2 -1.54 15.48 1.00
C GLU A 2 -0.60 16.18 0.00
N GLU A 3 0.03 17.29 0.40
CA GLU A 3 0.93 18.07 -0.45
C GLU A 3 2.24 17.33 -0.80
N PHE A 4 2.73 16.49 0.11
CA PHE A 4 3.89 15.64 -0.12
C PHE A 4 3.61 14.61 -1.22
N TYR A 5 2.43 14.00 -1.21
CA TYR A 5 2.01 13.04 -2.23
C TYR A 5 1.77 13.70 -3.59
N LYS A 6 1.21 14.92 -3.61
CA LYS A 6 1.06 15.71 -4.85
C LYS A 6 2.41 16.05 -5.47
N GLY A 7 3.37 16.53 -4.67
CA GLY A 7 4.73 16.82 -5.14
C GLY A 7 5.46 15.58 -5.67
N PHE A 8 5.27 14.44 -5.03
CA PHE A 8 5.87 13.17 -5.47
C PHE A 8 5.23 12.64 -6.75
N ALA A 9 3.90 12.73 -6.89
CA ALA A 9 3.20 12.35 -8.11
C ALA A 9 3.67 13.18 -9.31
N GLN A 10 3.90 14.48 -9.11
CA GLN A 10 4.41 15.36 -10.16
C GLN A 10 5.85 15.00 -10.56
N ARG A 11 6.74 14.71 -9.60
CA ARG A 11 8.11 14.25 -9.91
C ARG A 11 8.13 12.90 -10.63
N ALA A 12 7.26 11.98 -10.24
CA ALA A 12 7.15 10.68 -10.89
C ALA A 12 6.71 10.84 -12.36
N ARG A 13 5.82 11.79 -12.67
CA ARG A 13 5.45 12.11 -14.07
C ARG A 13 6.62 12.68 -14.87
N ASP A 14 7.38 13.60 -14.28
CA ASP A 14 8.56 14.21 -14.91
C ASP A 14 9.64 13.16 -15.22
N LEU A 15 9.95 12.28 -14.25
CA LEU A 15 10.84 11.13 -14.46
C LEU A 15 10.32 10.18 -15.54
N ALA A 16 9.00 9.96 -15.60
CA ALA A 16 8.39 9.09 -16.58
C ALA A 16 8.52 9.60 -18.02
N GLN A 17 8.70 10.91 -18.24
CA GLN A 17 8.89 11.47 -19.58
C GLN A 17 10.21 11.04 -20.20
N ASN A 18 11.26 10.88 -19.39
CA ASN A 18 12.61 10.54 -19.81
C ASN A 18 12.98 9.06 -19.57
N ALA A 19 12.08 8.28 -18.99
CA ALA A 19 12.35 6.88 -18.64
C ALA A 19 12.01 5.90 -19.76
N ASP A 20 12.64 4.72 -19.72
CA ASP A 20 12.29 3.57 -20.54
C ASP A 20 10.80 3.22 -20.47
N PRO A 21 10.20 2.63 -21.51
CA PRO A 21 8.76 2.36 -21.56
C PRO A 21 8.23 1.54 -20.37
N PHE A 22 9.03 0.61 -19.83
CA PHE A 22 8.67 -0.16 -18.64
C PHE A 22 8.65 0.72 -17.38
N THR A 23 9.72 1.49 -17.17
CA THR A 23 9.89 2.37 -16.01
C THR A 23 8.89 3.52 -16.05
N ARG A 24 8.65 4.12 -17.22
CA ARG A 24 7.60 5.11 -17.47
C ARG A 24 6.24 4.61 -17.02
N ARG A 25 5.85 3.40 -17.42
CA ARG A 25 4.55 2.80 -17.03
C ARG A 25 4.46 2.58 -15.51
N ARG A 26 5.55 2.13 -14.88
CA ARG A 26 5.65 1.99 -13.41
C ARG A 26 5.54 3.32 -12.67
N LEU A 27 6.21 4.37 -13.15
CA LEU A 27 6.20 5.70 -12.55
C LEU A 27 4.83 6.39 -12.68
N LEU A 28 4.15 6.22 -13.82
CA LEU A 28 2.80 6.74 -14.02
C LEU A 28 1.77 6.05 -13.10
N ASP A 29 1.83 4.72 -12.98
CA ASP A 29 1.00 3.97 -12.01
C ASP A 29 1.27 4.42 -10.56
N LEU A 30 2.55 4.66 -10.22
CA LEU A 30 2.92 5.15 -8.90
C LEU A 30 2.37 6.57 -8.62
N ALA A 31 2.46 7.48 -9.59
CA ALA A 31 1.90 8.82 -9.48
C ALA A 31 0.37 8.79 -9.28
N GLN A 32 -0.32 7.93 -10.04
CA GLN A 32 -1.77 7.77 -9.94
C GLN A 32 -2.20 7.20 -8.58
N ARG A 33 -1.45 6.25 -8.02
CA ARG A 33 -1.71 5.71 -6.68
C ARG A 33 -1.53 6.76 -5.58
N TYR A 34 -0.56 7.65 -5.72
CA TYR A 34 -0.38 8.73 -4.76
C TYR A 34 -1.46 9.80 -4.86
N ASP A 35 -1.96 10.10 -6.06
CA ASP A 35 -3.11 10.99 -6.26
C ASP A 35 -4.39 10.42 -5.62
N LEU A 36 -4.63 9.11 -5.80
CA LEU A 36 -5.76 8.43 -5.16
C LEU A 36 -5.63 8.36 -3.64
N LYS A 37 -4.43 8.09 -3.12
CA LYS A 37 -4.15 8.05 -1.68
C LYS A 37 -4.15 9.42 -1.02
N SER A 38 -3.88 10.48 -1.80
CA SER A 38 -4.01 11.87 -1.40
C SER A 38 -5.46 12.27 -1.11
N ARG A 39 -6.45 11.51 -1.59
CA ARG A 39 -7.86 11.78 -1.34
C ARG A 39 -8.39 10.76 -0.32
N PRO A 40 -8.69 11.15 0.93
CA PRO A 40 -9.02 10.22 2.02
C PRO A 40 -10.38 9.49 1.88
N GLY A 41 -10.94 9.38 0.67
CA GLY A 41 -12.21 8.72 0.41
C GLY A 41 -12.29 7.92 -0.90
N SER A 42 -11.19 7.77 -1.65
CA SER A 42 -11.16 6.90 -2.83
C SER A 42 -10.41 5.62 -2.49
N GLY A 43 -11.15 4.65 -1.97
CA GLY A 43 -10.69 3.29 -1.77
C GLY A 43 -10.29 2.66 -3.10
N SER A 44 -9.06 2.91 -3.56
CA SER A 44 -8.39 2.00 -4.48
C SER A 44 -8.18 0.72 -3.69
N ALA A 45 -9.13 -0.20 -3.85
CA ALA A 45 -9.13 -1.55 -3.32
C ALA A 45 -7.83 -2.28 -3.73
N ARG A 46 -6.76 -2.05 -2.98
CA ARG A 46 -5.84 -3.13 -2.69
C ARG A 46 -6.63 -4.06 -1.78
N PRO A 47 -6.79 -5.36 -2.10
CA PRO A 47 -7.10 -6.29 -1.04
C PRO A 47 -5.97 -6.11 -0.02
N ASN A 48 -6.31 -5.51 1.12
CA ASN A 48 -5.51 -5.66 2.31
C ASN A 48 -5.25 -7.16 2.42
N PRO A 49 -4.00 -7.65 2.46
CA PRO A 49 -3.82 -9.07 2.78
C PRO A 49 -4.63 -9.30 4.06
N PRO A 50 -5.49 -10.33 4.11
CA PRO A 50 -6.31 -10.56 5.27
C PRO A 50 -5.39 -10.54 6.50
N PRO A 51 -5.81 -9.97 7.64
CA PRO A 51 -5.09 -10.19 8.88
C PRO A 51 -5.03 -11.70 9.04
N ARG A 52 -3.87 -12.29 8.76
CA ARG A 52 -3.68 -13.74 8.86
C ARG A 52 -4.04 -14.07 10.29
N ALA A 53 -5.10 -14.86 10.39
CA ALA A 53 -5.78 -15.30 11.59
C ALA A 53 -4.88 -15.27 12.82
N THR A 54 -5.35 -14.57 13.85
CA THR A 54 -5.04 -14.94 15.24
C THR A 54 -5.05 -16.46 15.34
N PRO A 55 -3.93 -17.12 15.71
CA PRO A 55 -3.99 -18.54 16.00
C PRO A 55 -5.07 -18.72 17.08
N PRO A 56 -5.95 -19.72 16.95
CA PRO A 56 -6.91 -20.00 17.99
C PRO A 56 -6.11 -20.24 19.26
N ASN A 57 -6.49 -19.48 20.29
CA ASN A 57 -6.16 -19.68 21.68
C ASN A 57 -6.03 -21.19 21.97
N VAL A 58 -4.80 -21.71 21.99
CA VAL A 58 -4.55 -23.04 22.51
C VAL A 58 -4.70 -22.89 24.01
N LEU A 59 -5.94 -23.05 24.44
CA LEU A 59 -6.34 -23.36 25.81
C LEU A 59 -5.67 -24.68 26.18
N PHE A 60 -4.37 -24.64 26.49
CA PHE A 60 -3.74 -25.68 27.27
C PHE A 60 -4.00 -25.36 28.75
N SER A 61 -5.24 -25.64 29.17
CA SER A 61 -5.53 -25.89 30.57
C SER A 61 -5.38 -27.40 30.78
N GLY A 62 -4.24 -27.78 31.33
CA GLY A 62 -3.95 -29.12 31.82
C GLY A 62 -3.08 -28.99 33.07
N SER A 63 -3.75 -28.85 34.20
CA SER A 63 -3.20 -28.76 35.56
C SER A 63 -2.73 -30.13 36.08
N GLY A 64 -1.82 -30.14 37.07
CA GLY A 64 -1.52 -31.26 37.99
C GLY A 64 -0.20 -31.96 37.67
N GLU A 65 0.89 -31.81 38.44
CA GLU A 65 1.11 -32.33 39.81
C GLU A 65 1.00 -33.86 39.90
N THR A 66 2.14 -34.56 39.84
CA THR A 66 2.61 -35.57 40.83
C THR A 66 4.11 -35.78 40.67
#